data_AF-A0A1F5S3R2-F1
#
_entry.id   AF-A0A1F5S3R2-F1
#
_cell.length_a   1.000
_cell.length_b   1.000
_cell.length_c   1.000
_cell.angle_alpha   90.00
_cell.angle_beta   90.00
_cell.angle_gamma   90.00
#
_symmetry.space_group_name_H-M   'P 1'
#
loop_
_entity.id
_entity.type
_entity.pdbx_description
1 polymer ?
#
loop_
_entity_poly.entity_id
_entity_poly.type
_entity_poly.pdbx_seq_one_letter_code
_entity_poly.pdbx_strand_id
1 'polypeptide(L)'
;MMISGLVKKGKGVGRTLGYPTANIDCNFDLSDGVFYALVRVENVSLPSLLIKGFIQQGMEVHIIDWSGDLYGKDIEIEVLEKLRDIIKFDKVDELVEQIQGDIMEARKYFKNKI
;
A
#
# COMPACT_ATOMS: atom_id res chain seq x y z
N MET A 1 -11.55 2.31 -8.29
CA MET A 1 -12.29 1.13 -7.78
C MET A 1 -12.30 1.19 -6.26
N MET A 2 -13.39 0.80 -5.59
CA MET A 2 -13.43 0.77 -4.11
C MET A 2 -13.25 -0.64 -3.59
N ILE A 3 -12.38 -0.79 -2.59
CA ILE A 3 -12.11 -2.02 -1.84
C ILE A 3 -12.36 -1.73 -0.37
N SER A 4 -13.00 -2.64 0.35
CA SER A 4 -13.11 -2.60 1.81
C SER A 4 -12.49 -3.86 2.40
N GLY A 5 -11.82 -3.74 3.54
CA GLY A 5 -11.25 -4.91 4.20
C GLY A 5 -10.74 -4.64 5.60
N LEU A 6 -10.63 -5.72 6.37
CA LEU A 6 -10.15 -5.70 7.74
C LEU A 6 -8.63 -5.64 7.77
N VAL A 7 -8.07 -4.70 8.52
CA VAL A 7 -6.62 -4.64 8.72
C VAL A 7 -6.17 -5.71 9.72
N LYS A 8 -5.34 -6.62 9.23
CA LYS A 8 -4.76 -7.73 10.01
C LYS A 8 -3.26 -7.52 10.27
N LYS A 9 -2.78 -8.23 11.27
CA LYS A 9 -1.35 -8.32 11.58
C LYS A 9 -0.67 -9.24 10.58
N GLY A 10 0.23 -8.68 9.77
CA GLY A 10 1.10 -9.44 8.87
C GLY A 10 2.43 -9.82 9.51
N LYS A 11 3.40 -10.21 8.67
CA LYS A 11 4.78 -10.55 9.10
C LYS A 11 5.60 -9.34 9.55
N GLY A 12 5.17 -8.11 9.23
CA GLY A 12 5.83 -6.88 9.67
C GLY A 12 7.14 -6.56 8.96
N VAL A 13 7.41 -7.17 7.80
CA VAL A 13 8.67 -6.98 7.04
C VAL A 13 8.88 -5.50 6.67
N GLY A 14 7.88 -4.83 6.11
CA GLY A 14 7.98 -3.41 5.76
C GLY A 14 8.35 -2.54 6.96
N ARG A 15 7.79 -2.83 8.15
CA ARG A 15 8.12 -2.11 9.39
C ARG A 15 9.60 -2.25 9.76
N THR A 16 10.20 -3.43 9.58
CA THR A 16 11.64 -3.63 9.86
C THR A 16 12.55 -2.86 8.90
N LEU A 17 12.04 -2.52 7.71
CA LEU A 17 12.74 -1.73 6.70
C LEU A 17 12.43 -0.21 6.79
N GLY A 18 11.59 0.22 7.74
CA GLY A 18 11.16 1.62 7.88
C GLY A 18 9.96 2.02 7.01
N TYR A 19 9.34 1.08 6.30
CA TYR A 19 8.20 1.29 5.41
C TYR A 19 7.01 0.43 5.85
N PRO A 20 6.32 0.78 6.95
CA PRO A 20 5.26 -0.05 7.52
C PRO A 20 4.08 -0.21 6.55
N THR A 21 3.59 -1.43 6.41
CA THR A 21 2.39 -1.76 5.63
C THR A 21 1.32 -2.40 6.51
N ALA A 22 0.06 -2.09 6.21
CA ALA A 22 -1.11 -2.75 6.77
C ALA A 22 -1.56 -3.87 5.84
N ASN A 23 -1.69 -5.09 6.35
CA ASN A 23 -2.20 -6.23 5.57
C ASN A 23 -3.73 -6.18 5.58
N ILE A 24 -4.36 -6.33 4.42
CA ILE A 24 -5.80 -6.19 4.23
C ILE A 24 -6.41 -7.54 3.93
N ASP A 25 -7.35 -7.96 4.77
CA ASP A 25 -8.15 -9.16 4.55
C ASP A 25 -9.36 -8.82 3.70
N CYS A 26 -9.23 -9.06 2.40
CA CYS A 26 -10.35 -8.96 1.48
C CYS A 26 -10.13 -9.83 0.24
N ASN A 27 -11.23 -10.14 -0.44
CA ASN A 27 -11.24 -10.95 -1.66
C ASN A 27 -11.66 -10.06 -2.83
N PHE A 28 -10.68 -9.56 -3.59
CA PHE A 28 -10.91 -8.72 -4.76
C PHE A 28 -10.06 -9.18 -5.94
N ASP A 29 -10.66 -9.15 -7.12
CA ASP A 29 -10.00 -9.46 -8.39
C ASP A 29 -9.25 -8.22 -8.89
N LEU A 30 -8.01 -8.06 -8.40
CA LEU A 30 -7.08 -7.02 -8.83
C LEU A 30 -5.79 -7.68 -9.32
N SER A 31 -5.32 -7.25 -10.49
CA SER A 31 -4.05 -7.69 -11.06
C SER A 31 -2.89 -7.38 -10.10
N ASP A 32 -1.85 -8.21 -10.13
CA ASP A 32 -0.66 -8.00 -9.31
C ASP A 32 0.03 -6.68 -9.67
N GLY A 33 0.50 -5.94 -8.67
CA GLY A 33 1.21 -4.69 -8.87
C GLY A 33 1.19 -3.75 -7.67
N VAL A 34 1.77 -2.57 -7.88
CA VAL A 34 1.70 -1.42 -6.98
C VAL A 34 0.82 -0.37 -7.62
N PHE A 35 -0.09 0.21 -6.84
CA PHE A 35 -1.10 1.15 -7.30
C PHE A 35 -1.10 2.38 -6.39
N TYR A 36 -1.35 3.54 -6.98
CA TYR A 36 -1.79 4.70 -6.22
C TYR A 36 -3.17 4.43 -5.65
N ALA A 37 -3.37 4.79 -4.39
CA ALA A 37 -4.63 4.61 -3.71
C ALA A 37 -4.90 5.73 -2.70
N LEU A 38 -6.16 5.88 -2.31
CA LEU A 38 -6.55 6.65 -1.12
C LEU A 38 -7.12 5.68 -0.08
N VAL A 39 -6.59 5.73 1.13
CA VAL A 39 -7.17 5.01 2.27
C VAL A 39 -8.03 5.97 3.06
N ARG A 40 -9.29 5.64 3.26
CA ARG A 40 -10.14 6.39 4.18
C ARG A 40 -9.92 5.89 5.60
N VAL A 41 -9.43 6.77 6.45
CA VAL A 41 -9.36 6.57 7.90
C VAL A 41 -10.29 7.60 8.53
N GLU A 42 -11.35 7.12 9.19
CA GLU A 42 -12.43 7.96 9.71
C GLU A 42 -13.04 8.84 8.59
N ASN A 43 -12.92 10.16 8.68
CA ASN A 43 -13.46 11.10 7.70
C ASN A 43 -12.39 11.69 6.77
N VAL A 44 -11.17 11.15 6.78
CA VAL A 44 -10.04 11.67 5.99
C VAL A 44 -9.56 10.62 4.99
N SER A 45 -9.41 11.04 3.73
CA SER A 45 -8.76 10.23 2.69
C SER A 45 -7.27 10.53 2.66
N LEU A 46 -6.45 9.51 2.86
CA LEU A 46 -5.01 9.62 2.99
C LEU A 46 -4.29 9.03 1.75
N PRO A 47 -3.37 9.78 1.12
CA PRO A 47 -2.52 9.28 0.04
C PRO A 47 -1.81 7.98 0.43
N SER A 48 -1.87 6.98 -0.44
CA SER A 48 -1.40 5.63 -0.13
C SER A 48 -0.87 4.92 -1.38
N LEU A 49 -0.07 3.88 -1.14
CA LEU A 49 0.30 2.87 -2.12
C LEU A 49 -0.34 1.54 -1.73
N LEU A 50 -1.14 0.97 -2.64
CA LEU A 50 -1.67 -0.39 -2.51
C LEU A 50 -0.72 -1.36 -3.23
N ILE A 51 -0.32 -2.42 -2.54
CA ILE A 51 0.50 -3.50 -3.06
C ILE A 51 -0.37 -4.75 -3.12
N LYS A 52 -0.59 -5.24 -4.34
CA LYS A 52 -1.20 -6.55 -4.59
C LYS A 52 -0.10 -7.49 -5.06
N GLY A 53 0.38 -8.34 -4.14
CA GLY A 53 1.43 -9.32 -4.42
C GLY A 53 0.91 -10.51 -5.24
N PHE A 54 1.83 -11.40 -5.63
CA PHE A 54 1.52 -12.63 -6.36
C PHE A 54 0.45 -13.48 -5.64
N ILE A 55 -0.23 -14.37 -6.37
CA ILE A 55 -1.25 -15.29 -5.84
C ILE A 55 -0.85 -15.82 -4.45
N GLN A 56 -1.72 -15.61 -3.44
CA GLN A 56 -1.55 -15.89 -1.99
C GLN A 56 -0.78 -14.87 -1.14
N GLN A 57 -0.13 -13.84 -1.71
CA GLN A 57 0.59 -12.83 -0.91
C GLN A 57 -0.33 -11.76 -0.30
N GLY A 58 -1.61 -11.74 -0.66
CA GLY A 58 -2.59 -10.81 -0.12
C GLY A 58 -2.44 -9.39 -0.65
N MET A 59 -3.15 -8.46 0.00
CA MET A 59 -3.04 -7.02 -0.25
C MET A 59 -2.42 -6.33 0.95
N GLU A 60 -1.53 -5.39 0.67
CA GLU A 60 -0.90 -4.54 1.67
C GLU A 60 -1.05 -3.08 1.27
N VAL A 61 -1.20 -2.18 2.25
CA VAL A 61 -1.25 -0.74 1.99
C VAL A 61 -0.21 -0.01 2.82
N HIS A 62 0.52 0.89 2.17
CA HIS A 62 1.41 1.86 2.81
C HIS A 62 0.79 3.25 2.70
N ILE A 63 0.50 3.90 3.82
CA ILE A 63 -0.05 5.26 3.84
C ILE A 63 1.11 6.24 3.89
N ILE A 64 1.13 7.16 2.92
CA ILE A 64 2.23 8.11 2.72
C ILE A 64 2.23 9.16 3.83
N ASP A 65 3.40 9.39 4.44
CA ASP A 65 3.62 10.42 5.47
C ASP A 65 2.66 10.32 6.66
N TRP A 66 2.14 9.13 6.93
CA TRP A 66 1.20 8.87 8.01
C TRP A 66 1.77 7.90 9.04
N SER A 67 1.39 8.11 10.29
CA SER A 67 1.72 7.22 11.40
C SER A 67 0.49 7.02 12.28
N GLY A 68 0.33 5.80 12.79
CA GLY A 68 -0.79 5.41 13.64
C GLY A 68 -1.03 3.91 13.59
N ASP A 69 -2.11 3.48 14.25
CA ASP A 69 -2.52 2.08 14.28
C ASP A 69 -3.89 1.90 13.61
N LEU A 70 -3.94 0.94 12.68
CA LEU A 70 -5.13 0.53 11.95
C LEU A 70 -5.56 -0.90 12.28
N TYR A 71 -4.82 -1.64 13.10
CA TYR A 71 -5.15 -3.04 13.40
C TYR A 71 -6.57 -3.21 13.93
N GLY A 72 -7.29 -4.19 13.37
CA GLY A 72 -8.66 -4.50 13.75
C GLY A 72 -9.70 -3.50 13.25
N LYS A 73 -9.31 -2.50 12.45
CA LYS A 73 -10.24 -1.58 11.80
C LYS A 73 -10.57 -2.06 10.38
N ASP A 74 -11.83 -1.92 10.00
CA ASP A 74 -12.23 -1.96 8.60
C ASP A 74 -11.87 -0.62 7.94
N ILE A 75 -11.19 -0.69 6.80
CA ILE A 75 -10.81 0.49 6.03
C ILE A 75 -11.37 0.41 4.62
N GLU A 76 -11.64 1.58 4.03
CA GLU A 76 -11.98 1.70 2.61
C GLU A 76 -10.74 2.17 1.84
N ILE A 77 -10.51 1.57 0.69
CA ILE A 77 -9.37 1.84 -0.19
C ILE A 77 -9.92 2.15 -1.57
N GLU A 78 -9.71 3.39 -2.01
CA GLU A 78 -9.96 3.79 -3.39
C GLU A 78 -8.71 3.52 -4.22
N VAL A 79 -8.75 2.48 -5.05
CA VAL A 79 -7.70 2.17 -6.02
C VAL A 79 -7.82 3.11 -7.21
N LEU A 80 -6.72 3.81 -7.50
CA LEU A 80 -6.62 4.78 -8.59
C LEU A 80 -5.95 4.15 -9.81
N GLU A 81 -4.66 4.45 -10.01
CA GLU A 81 -3.88 4.08 -11.18
C GLU A 81 -2.74 3.14 -10.79
N LYS A 82 -2.39 2.21 -11.69
CA LYS A 82 -1.25 1.32 -11.49
C LYS A 82 0.05 2.10 -11.64
N LEU A 83 0.88 2.06 -10.61
CA LEU A 83 2.23 2.63 -10.65
C LEU A 83 3.19 1.71 -11.40
N ARG A 84 3.20 0.41 -11.06
CA ARG A 84 4.08 -0.58 -11.67
C ARG A 84 3.64 -2.02 -11.40
N ASP A 85 4.22 -2.96 -12.13
CA ASP A 85 4.14 -4.39 -11.81
C ASP A 85 4.99 -4.76 -10.58
N ILE A 86 4.76 -5.97 -10.04
CA ILE A 86 5.58 -6.51 -8.96
C ILE A 86 6.95 -6.89 -9.51
N ILE A 87 8.00 -6.49 -8.78
CA ILE A 87 9.39 -6.77 -9.09
C ILE A 87 9.93 -7.70 -8.00
N LYS A 88 10.71 -8.72 -8.40
CA LYS A 88 11.48 -9.55 -7.49
C LYS A 88 12.87 -8.96 -7.34
N PHE A 89 13.37 -8.92 -6.12
CA PHE A 89 14.69 -8.40 -5.81
C PHE A 89 15.55 -9.51 -5.22
N ASP A 90 16.82 -9.56 -5.62
CA ASP A 90 17.78 -10.52 -5.09
C ASP A 90 18.47 -9.99 -3.83
N LYS A 91 18.42 -8.65 -3.61
CA LYS A 91 19.01 -7.97 -2.45
C LYS A 91 18.00 -7.05 -1.77
N VAL A 92 18.13 -6.94 -0.45
CA VAL A 92 17.28 -6.05 0.38
C VAL A 92 17.48 -4.59 0.01
N ASP A 93 18.71 -4.17 -0.32
CA ASP A 93 19.00 -2.79 -0.68
C ASP A 93 18.26 -2.35 -1.95
N GLU A 94 18.18 -3.22 -2.96
CA GLU A 94 17.44 -2.96 -4.21
C GLU A 94 15.93 -2.79 -3.95
N LEU A 95 15.38 -3.61 -3.04
CA LEU A 95 13.99 -3.48 -2.60
C LEU A 95 13.75 -2.13 -1.90
N VAL A 96 14.67 -1.72 -1.01
CA VAL A 96 14.56 -0.45 -0.28
C VAL A 96 14.63 0.74 -1.24
N GLU A 97 15.57 0.73 -2.18
CA GLU A 97 15.69 1.77 -3.23
C GLU A 97 14.40 1.88 -4.04
N GLN A 98 13.80 0.75 -4.44
CA GLN A 98 12.52 0.77 -5.15
C GLN A 98 11.40 1.37 -4.30
N ILE A 99 11.27 0.97 -3.04
CA ILE A 99 10.22 1.49 -2.14
C ILE A 99 10.36 3.01 -1.99
N GLN A 100 11.59 3.52 -1.83
CA GLN A 100 11.84 4.96 -1.78
C GLN A 100 11.41 5.66 -3.07
N GLY A 101 11.74 5.08 -4.22
CA GLY A 101 11.30 5.57 -5.53
C GLY A 101 9.77 5.64 -5.62
N ASP A 102 9.07 4.58 -5.24
CA ASP A 102 7.61 4.50 -5.30
C ASP A 102 6.95 5.56 -4.41
N ILE A 103 7.47 5.78 -3.20
CA ILE A 103 6.97 6.81 -2.27
C ILE A 103 7.20 8.21 -2.85
N MET A 104 8.35 8.47 -3.47
CA MET A 104 8.61 9.75 -4.13
C MET A 104 7.66 10.00 -5.29
N GLU A 105 7.40 8.98 -6.12
CA GLU A 105 6.43 9.08 -7.21
C GLU A 105 5.01 9.29 -6.69
N ALA A 106 4.61 8.61 -5.62
CA ALA A 106 3.32 8.83 -4.96
C ALA A 106 3.17 10.27 -4.45
N ARG A 107 4.19 10.82 -3.78
CA ARG A 107 4.16 12.22 -3.35
C ARG A 107 3.98 13.19 -4.52
N LYS A 108 4.67 12.96 -5.65
CA LYS A 108 4.49 13.77 -6.87
C LYS A 108 3.09 13.64 -7.45
N TYR A 109 2.59 12.40 -7.55
CA TYR A 109 1.27 12.08 -8.09
C TYR A 109 0.16 12.83 -7.33
N PHE A 110 0.17 12.73 -6.00
CA PHE A 110 -0.86 13.35 -5.17
C PHE A 110 -0.71 14.87 -5.03
N LYS A 111 0.51 15.42 -5.09
CA LYS A 111 0.71 16.88 -5.11
C LYS A 111 0.09 17.56 -6.33
N ASN A 112 0.03 16.88 -7.47
CA ASN A 112 -0.54 17.44 -8.71
C ASN A 112 -2.07 17.28 -8.81
N LYS A 113 -2.70 16.61 -7.83
CA LYS A 113 -4.14 16.30 -7.84
C LYS A 113 -4.90 16.88 -6.64
N ILE A 114 -4.21 17.59 -5.74
CA ILE A 114 -4.78 18.29 -4.57
C ILE A 114 -4.46 19.78 -4.71
#